data_AF-A0A7W8JMC9-F1
#
_entry.id   AF-A0A7W8JMC9-F1
#
_cell.length_a   1.000
_cell.length_b   1.000
_cell.length_c   1.000
_cell.angle_alpha   90.00
_cell.angle_beta   90.00
_cell.angle_gamma   90.00
#
_symmetry.space_group_name_H-M   'P 1'
#
loop_
_entity.id
_entity.type
_entity.pdbx_description
1 polymer ?
#
loop_
_entity_poly.entity_id
_entity_poly.type
_entity_poly.pdbx_seq_one_letter_code
_entity_poly.pdbx_strand_id
1 'polypeptide(L)'
;MTILNGEMTMGYLMKRERGTGNGEHESALPNQLLRSNVNPFEARDESPRSTSRSPFPVPRSLRASRVSGFTLLEMLAVIVLIGIIGAVVVTQVGKNVDKGKYGAGKAQLMTLSQKIENYALDNGSPPQQLDDLMTKPANATNWQGPYAKESELKDPWGHPFGYQYPGQHGNFDLIFYGQDGKPGGDGYSQDVGNWQ
;
A
#
# COMPACT_ATOMS: atom_id res chain seq x y z
N MET A 1 43.61 -46.76 5.92
CA MET A 1 43.64 -45.46 5.24
C MET A 1 42.36 -44.73 5.61
N THR A 2 42.49 -43.54 6.19
CA THR A 2 41.48 -42.79 6.95
C THR A 2 40.61 -41.87 6.05
N ILE A 3 39.49 -41.42 6.62
CA ILE A 3 38.66 -40.22 6.32
C ILE A 3 37.55 -40.40 5.30
N LEU A 4 36.28 -40.23 5.71
CA LEU A 4 35.27 -39.38 5.03
C LEU A 4 34.19 -38.90 6.02
N ASN A 5 34.34 -37.65 6.48
CA ASN A 5 33.28 -36.77 6.99
C ASN A 5 33.26 -35.57 6.04
N GLY A 6 32.08 -35.09 5.63
CA GLY A 6 31.99 -33.81 4.91
C GLY A 6 30.74 -33.66 4.07
N GLU A 7 29.87 -32.79 4.55
CA GLU A 7 28.61 -32.32 3.96
C GLU A 7 28.74 -31.78 2.52
N MET A 8 27.63 -31.77 1.78
CA MET A 8 26.88 -30.54 1.47
C MET A 8 26.02 -30.71 0.20
N THR A 9 24.79 -30.24 0.34
CA THR A 9 23.62 -30.43 -0.51
C THR A 9 23.72 -29.80 -1.91
N MET A 10 23.23 -30.57 -2.87
CA MET A 10 22.95 -30.21 -4.26
C MET A 10 21.71 -29.32 -4.37
N GLY A 11 21.80 -28.27 -5.18
CA GLY A 11 20.64 -27.68 -5.83
C GLY A 11 20.64 -26.16 -5.84
N TYR A 12 20.90 -25.57 -7.02
CA TYR A 12 20.05 -24.51 -7.56
C TYR A 12 20.27 -24.41 -9.07
N LEU A 13 19.26 -24.87 -9.81
CA LEU A 13 19.11 -24.70 -11.25
C LEU A 13 18.32 -23.41 -11.54
N MET A 14 18.73 -22.76 -12.63
CA MET A 14 17.98 -21.84 -13.48
C MET A 14 17.43 -20.53 -12.89
N LYS A 15 18.11 -19.43 -13.24
CA LYS A 15 17.48 -18.12 -13.48
C LYS A 15 17.74 -17.72 -14.93
N ARG A 16 16.67 -17.65 -15.73
CA ARG A 16 16.65 -17.14 -17.11
C ARG A 16 16.79 -15.61 -17.17
N GLU A 17 17.37 -15.19 -18.28
CA GLU A 17 17.62 -13.84 -18.79
C GLU A 17 16.39 -12.91 -18.90
N ARG A 18 16.66 -11.59 -18.85
CA ARG A 18 16.45 -10.65 -19.97
C ARG A 18 17.08 -9.30 -19.65
N GLY A 19 17.88 -8.78 -20.58
CA GLY A 19 18.55 -7.48 -20.49
C GLY A 19 17.70 -6.33 -21.02
N THR A 20 18.22 -5.13 -20.77
CA THR A 20 18.31 -3.91 -21.61
C THR A 20 18.93 -2.88 -20.66
N GLY A 21 20.18 -2.48 -20.82
CA GLY A 21 20.68 -1.72 -21.96
C GLY A 21 21.06 -0.35 -21.40
N ASN A 22 22.36 -0.04 -21.44
CA ASN A 22 22.89 1.30 -21.68
C ASN A 22 24.40 1.17 -21.77
N GLY A 23 24.88 1.30 -23.01
CA GLY A 23 26.28 1.17 -23.37
C GLY A 23 27.08 2.37 -22.86
N GLU A 24 28.18 2.05 -22.19
CA GLU A 24 29.32 2.93 -22.06
C GLU A 24 30.27 2.57 -23.21
N HIS A 25 30.52 3.54 -24.09
CA HIS A 25 31.66 3.51 -25.01
C HIS A 25 32.43 4.83 -24.86
N GLU A 26 33.48 4.72 -24.06
CA GLU A 26 34.82 5.30 -24.23
C GLU A 26 35.12 5.88 -25.63
N SER A 27 35.78 7.05 -25.69
CA SER A 27 37.00 7.34 -26.51
C SER A 27 37.22 8.85 -26.79
N ALA A 28 38.18 9.43 -26.08
CA ALA A 28 39.40 10.04 -26.60
C ALA A 28 39.40 11.13 -27.74
N LEU A 29 39.88 12.33 -27.33
CA LEU A 29 40.75 13.34 -28.02
C LEU A 29 40.14 14.34 -29.05
N PRO A 30 40.80 15.47 -29.41
CA PRO A 30 41.71 16.38 -28.68
C PRO A 30 41.35 17.89 -28.83
N ASN A 31 42.08 18.73 -28.09
CA ASN A 31 42.17 20.19 -28.17
C ASN A 31 42.51 20.72 -29.59
N GLN A 32 41.71 21.65 -30.15
CA GLN A 32 42.10 22.52 -31.26
C GLN A 32 41.56 23.96 -31.09
N LEU A 33 42.46 24.83 -30.65
CA LEU A 33 42.85 26.14 -31.19
C LEU A 33 41.83 27.01 -31.96
N LEU A 34 41.79 28.28 -31.52
CA LEU A 34 41.80 29.51 -32.31
C LEU A 34 40.69 29.70 -33.37
N ARG A 35 39.81 30.67 -33.11
CA ARG A 35 39.78 31.91 -33.91
C ARG A 35 38.95 32.99 -33.23
N SER A 36 39.66 34.06 -32.86
CA SER A 36 39.15 35.42 -32.80
C SER A 36 38.45 35.76 -34.12
N ASN A 37 37.17 36.13 -34.06
CA ASN A 37 36.53 36.86 -35.15
C ASN A 37 36.02 38.20 -34.61
N VAL A 38 36.96 39.13 -34.49
CA VAL A 38 36.70 40.56 -34.58
C VAL A 38 36.23 40.86 -36.00
N ASN A 39 35.01 41.37 -36.15
CA ASN A 39 34.64 42.12 -37.34
C ASN A 39 34.80 43.61 -37.00
N PRO A 40 35.83 44.27 -37.55
CA PRO A 40 36.02 45.71 -37.42
C PRO A 40 35.16 46.46 -38.45
N PHE A 41 34.81 47.70 -38.08
CA PHE A 41 34.59 48.82 -39.00
C PHE A 41 33.24 48.80 -39.77
N GLU A 42 32.20 49.49 -39.31
CA GLU A 42 31.98 50.95 -39.43
C GLU A 42 31.35 51.34 -40.79
N ALA A 43 30.08 51.77 -40.74
CA ALA A 43 29.45 52.79 -41.59
C ALA A 43 28.04 53.08 -41.00
N ARG A 44 27.94 54.05 -40.08
CA ARG A 44 27.52 55.44 -40.33
C ARG A 44 26.13 55.57 -40.95
N ASP A 45 25.18 55.99 -40.12
CA ASP A 45 24.27 57.07 -40.52
C ASP A 45 24.10 58.02 -39.34
N GLU A 46 24.45 59.28 -39.60
CA GLU A 46 24.25 60.40 -38.70
C GLU A 46 22.84 60.94 -38.90
N SER A 47 22.14 61.21 -37.81
CA SER A 47 21.10 62.24 -37.84
C SER A 47 21.10 63.00 -36.52
N PRO A 48 21.50 64.29 -36.54
CA PRO A 48 21.44 65.14 -35.37
C PRO A 48 20.02 65.67 -35.27
N ARG A 49 19.41 65.62 -34.07
CA ARG A 49 18.58 66.72 -33.56
C ARG A 49 18.04 66.47 -32.17
N SER A 50 18.00 67.58 -31.45
CA SER A 50 17.10 67.91 -30.35
C SER A 50 17.47 67.35 -28.98
N THR A 51 18.41 68.07 -28.36
CA THR A 51 18.33 68.49 -26.96
C THR A 51 16.88 68.70 -26.49
N SER A 52 16.43 67.84 -25.57
CA SER A 52 15.41 68.22 -24.59
C SER A 52 15.66 67.41 -23.32
N ARG A 53 16.63 67.87 -22.53
CA ARG A 53 16.77 67.45 -21.13
C ARG A 53 15.78 68.27 -20.33
N SER A 54 14.59 67.71 -20.05
CA SER A 54 13.76 68.18 -18.96
C SER A 54 14.36 67.65 -17.64
N PRO A 55 14.66 68.50 -16.64
CA PRO A 55 15.29 68.07 -15.39
C PRO A 55 14.27 67.62 -14.32
N PHE A 56 13.03 67.35 -14.69
CA PHE A 56 11.98 67.03 -13.71
C PHE A 56 11.59 65.55 -13.80
N PRO A 57 11.97 64.71 -12.82
CA PRO A 57 11.32 63.43 -12.62
C PRO A 57 9.86 63.72 -12.22
N VAL A 58 8.92 63.50 -13.13
CA VAL A 58 7.51 63.40 -12.75
C VAL A 58 7.38 62.19 -11.83
N PRO A 59 6.93 62.33 -10.57
CA PRO A 59 6.62 61.18 -9.77
C PRO A 59 5.50 60.43 -10.49
N ARG A 60 5.81 59.27 -11.10
CA ARG A 60 4.76 58.31 -11.45
C ARG A 60 4.10 57.99 -10.12
N SER A 61 2.85 58.44 -9.94
CA SER A 61 2.03 57.96 -8.84
C SER A 61 2.08 56.44 -8.92
N LEU A 62 2.77 55.81 -7.96
CA LEU A 62 2.68 54.38 -7.78
C LEU A 62 1.19 54.13 -7.54
N ARG A 63 0.49 53.58 -8.53
CA ARG A 63 -0.83 53.02 -8.27
C ARG A 63 -0.58 52.02 -7.16
N ALA A 64 -0.98 52.36 -5.94
CA ALA A 64 -1.05 51.41 -4.86
C ALA A 64 -1.85 50.24 -5.43
N SER A 65 -1.23 49.07 -5.55
CA SER A 65 -1.99 47.86 -5.79
C SER A 65 -3.02 47.84 -4.67
N ARG A 66 -4.30 47.91 -5.03
CA ARG A 66 -5.35 47.73 -4.04
C ARG A 66 -5.15 46.30 -3.55
N VAL A 67 -4.57 46.16 -2.37
CA VAL A 67 -4.54 44.89 -1.66
C VAL A 67 -6.00 44.58 -1.40
N SER A 68 -6.57 43.72 -2.25
CA SER A 68 -7.90 43.19 -2.03
C SER A 68 -7.80 42.31 -0.80
N GLY A 69 -8.35 42.77 0.33
CA GLY A 69 -8.52 41.94 1.50
C GLY A 69 -9.46 40.79 1.17
N PHE A 70 -9.25 39.63 1.80
CA PHE A 70 -10.19 38.52 1.75
C PHE A 70 -11.56 38.97 2.20
N THR A 71 -12.59 38.66 1.40
CA THR A 71 -13.97 38.95 1.77
C THR A 71 -14.51 37.84 2.66
N LEU A 72 -15.47 38.15 3.54
CA LEU A 72 -16.15 37.13 4.36
C LEU A 72 -16.83 36.06 3.48
N LEU A 73 -17.33 36.47 2.31
CA LEU A 73 -17.98 35.58 1.35
C LEU A 73 -17.02 34.54 0.77
N GLU A 74 -15.74 34.87 0.62
CA GLU A 74 -14.71 33.97 0.11
C GLU A 74 -14.40 32.86 1.11
N MET A 75 -14.28 33.20 2.39
CA MET A 75 -14.12 32.21 3.46
C MET A 75 -15.38 31.37 3.67
N LEU A 76 -16.58 31.98 3.53
CA LEU A 76 -17.85 31.26 3.54
C LEU A 76 -17.91 30.21 2.42
N ALA A 77 -17.57 30.59 1.19
CA ALA A 77 -17.57 29.70 0.04
C ALA A 77 -16.59 28.52 0.22
N VAL A 78 -15.40 28.76 0.80
CA VAL A 78 -14.41 27.71 1.08
C VAL A 78 -14.92 26.72 2.13
N ILE A 79 -15.49 27.20 3.24
CA ILE A 79 -16.02 26.31 4.29
C ILE A 79 -17.18 25.47 3.75
N VAL A 80 -18.06 26.06 2.95
CA VAL A 80 -19.16 25.34 2.29
C VAL A 80 -18.61 24.25 1.36
N LEU A 81 -17.60 24.56 0.54
CA LEU A 81 -16.99 23.60 -0.37
C LEU A 81 -16.30 22.45 0.37
N ILE A 82 -15.54 22.75 1.43
CA ILE A 82 -14.91 21.73 2.29
C ILE A 82 -15.98 20.88 2.97
N GLY A 83 -17.08 21.47 3.45
CA GLY A 83 -18.21 20.75 4.03
C GLY A 83 -18.83 19.74 3.06
N ILE A 84 -19.07 20.16 1.82
CA ILE A 84 -19.62 19.28 0.77
C ILE A 84 -18.66 18.12 0.45
N ILE A 85 -17.37 18.41 0.24
CA ILE A 85 -16.37 17.38 -0.08
C ILE A 85 -16.18 16.43 1.11
N GLY A 86 -16.08 16.97 2.32
CA GLY A 86 -15.89 16.20 3.55
C GLY A 86 -16.99 15.16 3.78
N ALA A 87 -18.25 15.53 3.53
CA ALA A 87 -19.39 14.62 3.69
C ALA A 87 -19.30 13.37 2.79
N VAL A 88 -18.85 13.53 1.54
CA VAL A 88 -18.75 12.41 0.58
C VAL A 88 -17.55 11.51 0.88
N VAL A 89 -16.39 12.10 1.19
CA VAL A 89 -15.14 11.35 1.40
C VAL A 89 -15.25 10.40 2.60
N VAL A 90 -15.83 10.85 3.71
CA VAL A 90 -15.97 10.02 4.93
C VAL A 90 -16.80 8.76 4.67
N THR A 91 -17.94 8.90 3.98
CA THR A 91 -18.83 7.76 3.74
C THR A 91 -18.27 6.77 2.71
N GLN A 92 -17.50 7.24 1.72
CA GLN A 92 -16.95 6.36 0.69
C GLN A 92 -15.73 5.57 1.18
N VAL A 93 -14.86 6.18 2.01
CA VAL A 93 -13.69 5.49 2.58
C VAL A 93 -14.13 4.36 3.51
N GLY A 94 -15.11 4.62 4.39
CA GLY A 94 -15.63 3.60 5.32
C GLY A 94 -16.13 2.35 4.61
N LYS A 95 -16.97 2.51 3.56
CA LYS A 95 -17.53 1.39 2.79
C LYS A 95 -16.46 0.53 2.10
N ASN A 96 -15.39 1.16 1.60
CA ASN A 96 -14.30 0.43 0.96
C ASN A 96 -13.47 -0.37 1.97
N VAL A 97 -13.29 0.15 3.18
CA VAL A 97 -12.60 -0.55 4.28
C VAL A 97 -13.40 -1.77 4.71
N ASP A 98 -14.71 -1.63 4.91
CA ASP A 98 -15.58 -2.75 5.33
C ASP A 98 -15.59 -3.88 4.30
N LYS A 99 -15.68 -3.55 3.01
CA LYS A 99 -15.56 -4.54 1.93
C LYS A 99 -14.22 -5.28 1.97
N GLY A 100 -13.12 -4.55 2.18
CA GLY A 100 -11.77 -5.11 2.27
C GLY A 100 -11.62 -6.04 3.46
N LYS A 101 -12.11 -5.62 4.63
CA LYS A 101 -12.11 -6.43 5.86
C LYS A 101 -12.96 -7.69 5.71
N TYR A 102 -14.15 -7.58 5.14
CA TYR A 102 -15.01 -8.73 4.90
C TYR A 102 -14.34 -9.76 3.97
N GLY A 103 -13.71 -9.30 2.89
CA GLY A 103 -12.93 -10.17 1.99
C GLY A 103 -11.72 -10.81 2.67
N ALA A 104 -10.99 -10.05 3.49
CA ALA A 104 -9.87 -10.56 4.26
C ALA A 104 -10.30 -11.63 5.29
N GLY A 105 -11.44 -11.43 5.96
CA GLY A 105 -11.98 -12.40 6.91
C GLY A 105 -12.38 -13.72 6.24
N LYS A 106 -12.96 -13.66 5.03
CA LYS A 106 -13.19 -14.86 4.21
C LYS A 106 -11.89 -15.60 3.85
N ALA A 107 -10.84 -14.86 3.47
CA ALA A 107 -9.55 -15.47 3.17
C ALA A 107 -8.88 -16.09 4.41
N GLN A 108 -9.01 -15.42 5.57
CA GLN A 108 -8.53 -15.92 6.85
C GLN A 108 -9.29 -17.18 7.27
N LEU A 109 -10.62 -17.22 7.10
CA LEU A 109 -11.46 -18.39 7.35
C LEU A 109 -10.92 -19.61 6.58
N MET A 110 -10.66 -19.46 5.28
CA MET A 110 -10.10 -20.55 4.46
C MET A 110 -8.71 -20.98 4.92
N THR A 111 -7.85 -20.02 5.23
CA THR A 111 -6.48 -20.30 5.71
C THR A 111 -6.49 -21.01 7.07
N LEU A 112 -7.37 -20.60 7.97
CA LEU A 112 -7.51 -21.19 9.29
C LEU A 112 -8.15 -22.59 9.20
N SER A 113 -9.11 -22.80 8.31
CA SER A 113 -9.65 -24.14 7.99
C SER A 113 -8.55 -25.10 7.56
N GLN A 114 -7.65 -24.68 6.67
CA GLN A 114 -6.49 -25.50 6.24
C GLN A 114 -5.53 -25.80 7.40
N LYS A 115 -5.31 -24.87 8.33
CA LYS A 115 -4.49 -25.11 9.53
C LYS A 115 -5.13 -26.15 10.45
N ILE A 116 -6.45 -26.11 10.61
CA ILE A 116 -7.21 -27.11 11.36
C ILE A 116 -7.10 -28.49 10.70
N GLU A 117 -7.22 -28.55 9.37
CA GLU A 117 -7.04 -29.78 8.60
C GLU A 117 -5.63 -30.35 8.77
N ASN A 118 -4.59 -29.50 8.72
CA ASN A 118 -3.21 -29.94 8.95
C ASN A 118 -3.02 -30.51 10.36
N TYR A 119 -3.58 -29.88 11.40
CA TYR A 119 -3.59 -30.45 12.75
C TYR A 119 -4.27 -31.83 12.77
N ALA A 120 -5.38 -31.98 12.03
CA ALA A 120 -6.11 -33.23 11.94
C ALA A 120 -5.35 -34.32 11.18
N LEU A 121 -4.58 -33.97 10.15
CA LEU A 121 -3.70 -34.90 9.44
C LEU A 121 -2.61 -35.45 10.36
N ASP A 122 -2.06 -34.61 11.23
CA ASP A 122 -1.01 -35.01 12.16
C ASP A 122 -1.54 -35.83 13.33
N ASN A 123 -2.65 -35.40 13.94
CA ASN A 123 -3.18 -35.97 15.19
C ASN A 123 -4.37 -36.92 14.99
N GLY A 124 -4.83 -37.11 13.76
CA GLY A 124 -5.94 -37.98 13.39
C GLY A 124 -7.35 -37.40 13.62
N SER A 125 -7.46 -36.22 14.24
CA SER A 125 -8.75 -35.54 14.46
C SER A 125 -8.57 -34.02 14.53
N PRO A 126 -9.58 -33.22 14.14
CA PRO A 126 -9.58 -31.78 14.38
C PRO A 126 -9.40 -31.45 15.88
N PRO A 127 -8.91 -30.24 16.20
CA PRO A 127 -8.74 -29.82 17.58
C PRO A 127 -10.07 -29.77 18.34
N GLN A 128 -10.05 -29.92 19.66
CA GLN A 128 -11.29 -29.78 20.45
C GLN A 128 -11.65 -28.30 20.61
N GLN A 129 -10.62 -27.45 20.70
CA GLN A 129 -10.74 -26.01 20.82
C GLN A 129 -9.80 -25.34 19.83
N LEU A 130 -10.19 -24.17 19.33
CA LEU A 130 -9.37 -23.45 18.36
C LEU A 130 -7.99 -23.04 18.92
N ASP A 131 -7.90 -22.85 20.24
CA ASP A 131 -6.65 -22.58 20.97
C ASP A 131 -5.66 -23.75 20.96
N ASP A 132 -6.16 -24.98 20.75
CA ASP A 132 -5.31 -26.16 20.59
C ASP A 132 -4.40 -26.02 19.37
N LEU A 133 -4.65 -25.09 18.43
CA LEU A 133 -3.74 -24.82 17.31
C LEU A 133 -2.46 -24.05 17.71
N MET A 134 -2.48 -23.37 18.87
CA MET A 134 -1.34 -22.62 19.40
C MET A 134 -0.52 -23.43 20.40
N THR A 135 -1.20 -24.15 21.29
CA THR A 135 -0.58 -24.89 22.38
C THR A 135 -0.91 -26.36 22.29
N LYS A 136 0.10 -27.22 22.40
CA LYS A 136 -0.07 -28.68 22.35
C LYS A 136 -1.06 -29.14 23.42
N PRO A 137 -2.22 -29.72 23.06
CA PRO A 137 -3.13 -30.30 24.03
C PRO A 137 -2.68 -31.70 24.44
N ALA A 138 -3.17 -32.19 25.59
CA ALA A 138 -2.75 -33.47 26.15
C ALA A 138 -3.07 -34.69 25.27
N ASN A 139 -4.10 -34.59 24.43
CA ASN A 139 -4.55 -35.62 23.50
C ASN A 139 -3.85 -35.58 22.12
N ALA A 140 -3.03 -34.56 21.84
CA ALA A 140 -2.30 -34.45 20.58
C ALA A 140 -1.03 -35.33 20.62
N THR A 141 -1.16 -36.56 20.13
CA THR A 141 -0.08 -37.57 20.19
C THR A 141 1.08 -37.23 19.27
N ASN A 142 0.81 -36.69 18.08
CA ASN A 142 1.80 -36.41 17.03
C ASN A 142 1.84 -34.92 16.67
N TRP A 143 1.75 -34.07 17.70
CA TRP A 143 1.81 -32.63 17.55
C TRP A 143 3.12 -32.15 16.91
N GLN A 144 3.02 -31.48 15.76
CA GLN A 144 4.15 -30.85 15.05
C GLN A 144 4.13 -29.31 15.13
N GLY A 145 3.13 -28.75 15.83
CA GLY A 145 2.82 -27.32 15.87
C GLY A 145 3.70 -26.46 16.79
N PRO A 146 3.48 -25.13 16.83
CA PRO A 146 2.19 -24.46 16.62
C PRO A 146 1.72 -24.34 15.16
N TYR A 147 0.44 -24.61 14.92
CA TYR A 147 -0.22 -24.55 13.60
C TYR A 147 -0.76 -23.15 13.28
N ALA A 148 -1.10 -22.37 14.31
CA ALA A 148 -1.59 -21.01 14.19
C ALA A 148 -0.95 -20.09 15.25
N LYS A 149 -0.96 -18.78 14.97
CA LYS A 149 -0.64 -17.71 15.92
C LYS A 149 -1.91 -17.08 16.47
N GLU A 150 -1.81 -16.42 17.62
CA GLU A 150 -2.96 -15.74 18.24
C GLU A 150 -3.62 -14.72 17.30
N SER A 151 -2.82 -14.00 16.50
CA SER A 151 -3.32 -13.02 15.52
C SER A 151 -4.13 -13.65 14.38
N GLU A 152 -4.00 -14.96 14.14
CA GLU A 152 -4.71 -15.68 13.08
C GLU A 152 -6.05 -16.25 13.56
N LEU A 153 -6.29 -16.26 14.88
CA LEU A 153 -7.53 -16.74 15.51
C LEU A 153 -8.61 -15.67 15.61
N LYS A 154 -8.27 -14.42 15.27
CA LYS A 154 -9.17 -13.28 15.28
C LYS A 154 -9.35 -12.78 13.86
N ASP A 155 -10.56 -12.34 13.55
CA ASP A 155 -10.93 -11.77 12.27
C ASP A 155 -10.38 -10.32 12.10
N PRO A 156 -10.60 -9.65 10.95
CA PRO A 156 -10.12 -8.29 10.71
C PRO A 156 -10.80 -7.18 11.54
N TRP A 157 -11.84 -7.52 12.29
CA TRP A 157 -12.48 -6.66 13.28
C TRP A 157 -12.05 -7.01 14.71
N GLY A 158 -11.30 -8.10 14.89
CA GLY A 158 -10.79 -8.58 16.17
C GLY A 158 -11.71 -9.57 16.87
N HIS A 159 -12.78 -10.03 16.23
CA HIS A 159 -13.70 -11.02 16.77
C HIS A 159 -13.11 -12.44 16.63
N PRO A 160 -13.39 -13.35 17.58
CA PRO A 160 -13.03 -14.75 17.41
C PRO A 160 -13.87 -15.40 16.30
N PHE A 161 -13.29 -16.36 15.58
CA PHE A 161 -14.06 -17.23 14.70
C PHE A 161 -14.96 -18.16 15.54
N GLY A 162 -16.18 -18.41 15.05
CA GLY A 162 -17.02 -19.47 15.59
C GLY A 162 -16.40 -20.83 15.25
N TYR A 163 -16.21 -21.70 16.23
CA TYR A 163 -15.66 -23.02 16.03
C TYR A 163 -16.54 -24.08 16.70
N GLN A 164 -16.84 -25.16 15.98
CA GLN A 164 -17.60 -26.28 16.51
C GLN A 164 -16.99 -27.62 16.07
N TYR A 165 -16.73 -28.48 17.05
CA TYR A 165 -16.30 -29.86 16.87
C TYR A 165 -17.09 -30.78 17.83
N PRO A 166 -17.71 -31.87 17.34
CA PRO A 166 -17.87 -32.25 15.94
C PRO A 166 -18.74 -31.23 15.16
N GLY A 167 -18.40 -31.01 13.90
CA GLY A 167 -19.12 -30.09 13.01
C GLY A 167 -20.51 -30.58 12.65
N GLN A 168 -21.39 -29.66 12.22
CA GLN A 168 -22.71 -29.99 11.69
C GLN A 168 -22.65 -30.23 10.17
N HIS A 169 -21.69 -29.61 9.48
CA HIS A 169 -21.53 -29.66 8.02
C HIS A 169 -20.32 -30.50 7.57
N GLY A 170 -19.57 -31.07 8.51
CA GLY A 170 -18.40 -31.89 8.25
C GLY A 170 -17.69 -32.31 9.53
N ASN A 171 -16.37 -32.52 9.45
CA ASN A 171 -15.58 -32.92 10.61
C ASN A 171 -15.53 -31.80 11.67
N PHE A 172 -15.50 -30.54 11.23
CA PHE A 172 -15.58 -29.34 12.06
C PHE A 172 -16.27 -28.23 11.27
N ASP A 173 -16.89 -27.31 12.00
CA ASP A 173 -17.48 -26.10 11.44
C ASP A 173 -16.66 -24.90 11.94
N LEU A 174 -16.24 -24.05 11.00
CA LEU A 174 -15.57 -22.79 11.27
C LEU A 174 -16.39 -21.66 10.64
N ILE A 175 -16.69 -20.62 11.41
CA ILE A 175 -17.63 -19.57 11.05
C ILE A 175 -17.00 -18.20 11.24
N PHE A 176 -17.11 -17.37 10.23
CA PHE A 176 -16.80 -15.95 10.26
C PHE A 176 -18.09 -15.14 10.36
N TYR A 177 -18.27 -14.42 11.48
CA TYR A 177 -19.48 -13.65 11.77
C TYR A 177 -19.57 -12.29 11.07
N GLY A 178 -18.52 -11.86 10.36
CA GLY A 178 -18.53 -10.56 9.69
C GLY A 178 -18.39 -9.37 10.66
N GLN A 179 -18.88 -8.21 10.21
CA GLN A 179 -18.63 -6.90 10.83
C GLN A 179 -19.17 -6.75 12.26
N ASP A 180 -20.27 -7.42 12.61
CA ASP A 180 -20.92 -7.29 13.92
C ASP A 180 -20.46 -8.34 14.95
N GLY A 181 -19.71 -9.36 14.50
CA GLY A 181 -19.16 -10.42 15.35
C GLY A 181 -20.22 -11.33 15.97
N LYS A 182 -21.43 -11.41 15.39
CA LYS A 182 -22.55 -12.18 15.93
C LYS A 182 -23.16 -13.09 14.86
N PRO A 183 -23.79 -14.22 15.26
CA PRO A 183 -24.53 -15.04 14.31
C PRO A 183 -25.66 -14.28 13.61
N GLY A 184 -25.78 -14.46 12.31
CA GLY A 184 -26.81 -13.90 11.45
C GLY A 184 -26.30 -12.78 10.55
N GLY A 185 -27.03 -11.67 10.53
CA GLY A 185 -26.65 -10.46 9.79
C GLY A 185 -26.83 -10.53 8.27
N ASP A 186 -26.64 -9.38 7.63
CA ASP A 186 -26.69 -9.19 6.19
C ASP A 186 -25.53 -8.31 5.69
N GLY A 187 -25.29 -8.31 4.38
CA GLY A 187 -24.20 -7.54 3.78
C GLY A 187 -22.83 -7.93 4.32
N TYR A 188 -22.15 -7.01 5.02
CA TYR A 188 -20.83 -7.25 5.63
C TYR A 188 -20.89 -7.90 7.02
N SER A 189 -22.09 -8.03 7.59
CA SER A 189 -22.35 -8.81 8.80
C SER A 189 -22.87 -10.22 8.48
N GLN A 190 -22.92 -10.61 7.20
CA GLN A 190 -23.39 -11.94 6.83
C GLN A 190 -22.35 -13.00 7.22
N ASP A 191 -22.79 -13.99 8.00
CA ASP A 191 -22.03 -15.17 8.35
C ASP A 191 -21.50 -15.96 7.15
N VAL A 192 -20.28 -16.49 7.29
CA VAL A 192 -19.64 -17.35 6.28
C VAL A 192 -19.04 -18.57 6.96
N GLY A 193 -19.47 -19.77 6.54
CA GLY A 193 -18.95 -21.04 7.02
C GLY A 193 -17.88 -21.62 6.10
N ASN A 194 -16.98 -22.47 6.62
CA ASN A 194 -15.98 -23.18 5.82
C ASN A 194 -16.56 -24.21 4.82
N TRP A 195 -17.85 -24.54 4.94
CA TRP A 195 -18.57 -25.46 4.05
C TRP A 195 -19.21 -24.77 2.83
N GLN A 196 -19.17 -23.43 2.75
CA GLN A 196 -19.74 -22.65 1.66
C GLN A 196 -18.70 -22.36 0.57
#